data_AF-A0A9D6Z4Q6-F1
#
_entry.id   AF-A0A9D6Z4Q6-F1
#
_cell.length_a   1.000
_cell.length_b   1.000
_cell.length_c   1.000
_cell.angle_alpha   90.00
_cell.angle_beta   90.00
_cell.angle_gamma   90.00
#
_symmetry.space_group_name_H-M   'P 1'
#
loop_
_entity.id
_entity.type
_entity.pdbx_description
1 polymer ?
#
loop_
_entity_poly.entity_id
_entity_poly.type
_entity_poly.pdbx_seq_one_letter_code
_entity_poly.pdbx_strand_id
1 'polypeptide(L)'
;MTHEELEASVPLYAAGALDRTERQALEAHLLSGCSACHAALKDYQSIAALLPLSLSPIKPPQALKSKIMAERGPAPVPVELPPKVEPVRQSLEPGEWMDHLFPPVAPAKSSSLPWALGIAAVLVVAVVGLLVWNISTQRSIDTSNINQLEASLKDKSAALTAAQREAKEQAKTLDELRDELQRRTHEITVAKEQLALRETELEEAHTQLTQRNGSRTIATPQDEFATLLRSPNIKAVSLAGSDVAKQAVGFLLYDSRTQNAWLYSVNLPECPAGTTYQLWAVHDKPVGIGTFRMNAGETARLLVKKLPTFNEAKNFAVSLEPSGGSPQPTGQIYLLSRS
;
A
#
# COMPACT_ATOMS: atom_id res chain seq x y z
N MET A 1 -6.79 27.38 20.58
CA MET A 1 -6.56 26.13 19.83
C MET A 1 -5.49 25.35 20.56
N THR A 2 -5.70 24.06 20.74
CA THR A 2 -4.68 23.16 21.33
C THR A 2 -3.60 22.85 20.29
N HIS A 3 -2.46 22.32 20.73
CA HIS A 3 -1.41 21.86 19.80
C HIS A 3 -1.94 20.81 18.82
N GLU A 4 -2.76 19.87 19.31
CA GLU A 4 -3.33 18.77 18.52
C GLU A 4 -4.29 19.27 17.44
N GLU A 5 -5.12 20.26 17.75
CA GLU A 5 -6.00 20.93 16.77
C GLU A 5 -5.18 21.64 15.68
N LEU A 6 -4.07 22.27 16.06
CA LEU A 6 -3.18 22.97 15.12
C LEU A 6 -2.41 21.98 14.25
N GLU A 7 -1.94 20.87 14.81
CA GLU A 7 -1.29 19.80 14.07
C GLU A 7 -2.24 19.17 13.03
N ALA A 8 -3.50 18.93 13.40
CA ALA A 8 -4.53 18.43 12.49
C ALA A 8 -4.85 19.40 11.34
N SER A 9 -4.59 20.70 11.52
CA SER A 9 -4.81 21.74 10.49
C SER A 9 -3.67 21.86 9.48
N VAL A 10 -2.48 21.29 9.76
CA VAL A 10 -1.28 21.37 8.91
C VAL A 10 -1.50 20.90 7.46
N PRO A 11 -2.20 19.77 7.18
CA PRO A 11 -2.45 19.34 5.81
C PRO A 11 -3.28 20.35 5.01
N LEU A 12 -4.27 20.97 5.65
CA LEU A 12 -5.12 22.00 5.03
C LEU A 12 -4.32 23.28 4.78
N TYR A 13 -3.39 23.63 5.68
CA TYR A 13 -2.45 24.73 5.44
C TYR A 13 -1.57 24.47 4.22
N ALA A 14 -0.99 23.26 4.12
CA ALA A 14 -0.14 22.87 3.01
C ALA A 14 -0.87 22.88 1.66
N ALA A 15 -2.15 22.49 1.64
CA ALA A 15 -3.01 22.55 0.45
C ALA A 15 -3.56 23.96 0.15
N GLY A 16 -3.32 24.95 1.02
CA GLY A 16 -3.85 26.31 0.87
C GLY A 16 -5.36 26.42 1.12
N ALA A 17 -5.95 25.50 1.89
CA ALA A 17 -7.39 25.37 2.10
C ALA A 17 -7.90 25.89 3.45
N LEU A 18 -7.02 26.37 4.33
CA LEU A 18 -7.42 26.97 5.61
C LEU A 18 -8.06 28.35 5.45
N ASP A 19 -8.98 28.67 6.34
CA ASP A 19 -9.52 30.02 6.43
C ASP A 19 -8.48 31.02 6.99
N ARG A 20 -8.78 32.32 6.89
CA ARG A 20 -7.84 33.38 7.30
C ARG A 20 -7.49 33.31 8.79
N THR A 21 -8.45 32.96 9.64
CA THR A 21 -8.30 32.95 11.10
C THR A 21 -7.51 31.74 11.59
N GLU A 22 -7.81 30.55 11.08
CA GLU A 22 -7.10 29.30 11.36
C GLU A 22 -5.66 29.38 10.84
N ARG A 23 -5.49 29.94 9.64
CA ARG A 23 -4.17 30.18 9.05
C ARG A 23 -3.30 31.05 9.96
N GLN A 24 -3.85 32.15 10.48
CA GLN A 24 -3.12 33.04 11.39
C GLN A 24 -2.75 32.35 12.70
N ALA A 25 -3.64 31.53 13.25
CA ALA A 25 -3.38 30.76 14.47
C ALA A 25 -2.24 29.74 14.27
N LEU A 26 -2.24 29.02 13.14
CA LEU A 26 -1.17 28.09 12.81
C LEU A 26 0.15 28.79 12.50
N GLU A 27 0.14 29.91 11.78
CA GLU A 27 1.36 30.69 11.50
C GLU A 27 1.98 31.24 12.79
N ALA A 28 1.17 31.73 13.74
CA ALA A 28 1.64 32.14 15.06
C ALA A 28 2.25 30.96 15.84
N HIS A 29 1.66 29.77 15.74
CA HIS A 29 2.20 28.57 16.36
C HIS A 29 3.53 28.12 15.72
N LEU A 30 3.66 28.16 14.40
CA LEU A 30 4.90 27.86 13.70
C LEU A 30 6.01 28.86 14.04
N LEU A 31 5.67 30.15 14.22
CA LEU A 31 6.61 31.18 14.68
C LEU A 31 7.07 30.98 16.13
N SER A 32 6.27 30.29 16.95
CA SER A 32 6.69 29.90 18.30
C SER A 32 7.80 28.83 18.32
N GLY A 33 8.08 28.19 17.18
CA GLY A 33 9.19 27.24 17.01
C GLY A 33 8.85 25.77 17.24
N CYS A 34 7.58 25.37 17.14
CA CYS A 34 7.17 23.97 17.31
C CYS A 34 7.76 23.05 16.21
N SER A 35 8.72 22.20 16.58
CA SER A 35 9.42 21.32 15.63
C SER A 35 8.52 20.26 15.00
N ALA A 36 7.52 19.76 15.74
CA ALA A 36 6.58 18.74 15.25
C ALA A 36 5.73 19.29 14.10
N CYS A 37 5.11 20.45 14.28
CA CYS A 37 4.31 21.09 13.23
C CYS A 37 5.17 21.54 12.04
N HIS A 38 6.42 21.96 12.25
CA HIS A 38 7.35 22.26 11.14
C HIS A 38 7.70 21.01 10.32
N ALA A 39 7.95 19.88 10.99
CA ALA A 39 8.22 18.61 10.32
C ALA A 39 7.00 18.13 9.52
N ALA A 40 5.82 18.10 10.15
CA ALA A 40 4.57 17.75 9.49
C ALA A 40 4.29 18.65 8.29
N LEU A 41 4.50 19.97 8.42
CA LEU A 41 4.28 20.91 7.33
C LEU A 41 5.17 20.61 6.13
N LYS A 42 6.45 20.31 6.36
CA LYS A 42 7.39 19.95 5.29
C LYS A 42 6.94 18.70 4.55
N ASP A 43 6.48 17.68 5.28
CA ASP A 43 6.02 16.43 4.70
C ASP A 43 4.76 16.65 3.85
N TYR A 44 3.76 17.37 4.38
CA TYR A 44 2.54 17.67 3.61
C TYR A 44 2.78 18.62 2.43
N GLN A 45 3.71 19.57 2.53
CA GLN A 45 4.10 20.41 1.39
C GLN A 45 4.72 19.59 0.26
N SER A 46 5.50 18.55 0.58
CA SER A 46 6.07 17.65 -0.43
C SER A 46 4.98 16.90 -1.20
N ILE A 47 3.92 16.46 -0.51
CA ILE A 47 2.77 15.78 -1.12
C ILE A 47 1.93 16.78 -1.92
N ALA A 48 1.67 17.97 -1.38
CA ALA A 48 0.93 19.02 -2.05
C ALA A 48 1.57 19.44 -3.38
N ALA A 49 2.91 19.44 -3.46
CA ALA A 49 3.64 19.74 -4.68
C ALA A 49 3.42 18.70 -5.80
N LEU A 50 3.00 17.47 -5.47
CA LEU A 50 2.71 16.41 -6.44
C LEU A 50 1.28 16.50 -6.99
N LEU A 51 0.33 17.07 -6.24
CA LEU A 51 -1.08 17.14 -6.64
C LEU A 51 -1.30 17.76 -8.04
N PRO A 52 -0.64 18.87 -8.42
CA PRO A 52 -0.81 19.45 -9.75
C PRO A 52 -0.38 18.51 -10.90
N LEU A 53 0.55 17.58 -10.64
CA LEU A 53 1.03 16.62 -11.64
C LEU A 53 -0.01 15.53 -11.93
N SER A 54 -0.95 15.30 -11.01
CA SER A 54 -2.06 14.36 -11.19
C SER A 54 -3.23 14.97 -11.98
N LEU A 55 -3.24 16.29 -12.19
CA LEU A 55 -4.29 16.97 -12.95
C LEU A 55 -4.03 16.87 -14.45
N SER A 56 -5.11 16.80 -15.23
CA SER A 56 -5.01 16.86 -16.69
C SER A 56 -4.54 18.26 -17.13
N PRO A 57 -3.43 18.37 -17.90
CA PRO A 57 -2.90 19.67 -18.30
C PRO A 57 -3.85 20.35 -19.29
N ILE A 58 -4.27 21.57 -18.95
CA ILE A 58 -5.05 22.44 -19.86
C ILE A 58 -4.06 23.26 -20.69
N LYS A 59 -4.22 23.25 -22.02
CA LYS A 59 -3.37 24.05 -22.91
C LYS A 59 -3.62 25.55 -22.68
N PRO A 60 -2.61 26.32 -22.23
CA PRO A 60 -2.79 27.76 -22.02
C PRO A 60 -2.90 28.51 -23.36
N PRO A 61 -3.52 29.70 -23.38
CA PRO A 61 -3.50 30.58 -24.55
C PRO A 61 -2.07 30.92 -24.97
N GLN A 62 -1.78 30.87 -26.28
CA GLN A 62 -0.44 31.09 -26.83
C GLN A 62 0.16 32.47 -26.47
N ALA A 63 -0.69 33.48 -26.27
CA ALA A 63 -0.28 34.83 -25.88
C ALA A 63 0.12 34.97 -24.40
N LEU A 64 -0.15 33.97 -23.55
CA LEU A 64 0.15 34.05 -22.12
C LEU A 64 1.67 33.99 -21.86
N LYS A 65 2.38 33.13 -22.60
CA LYS A 65 3.84 32.98 -22.48
C LYS A 65 4.56 34.27 -22.84
N SER A 66 4.16 34.93 -23.94
CA SER A 66 4.78 36.19 -24.35
C SER A 66 4.52 37.32 -23.36
N LYS A 67 3.32 37.41 -22.78
CA LYS A 67 3.00 38.38 -21.71
C LYS A 67 3.88 38.18 -20.47
N ILE A 68 3.95 36.95 -19.95
CA ILE A 68 4.76 36.64 -18.75
C ILE A 68 6.24 36.91 -19.00
N MET A 69 6.76 36.58 -20.19
CA MET A 69 8.17 36.84 -20.53
C MET A 69 8.46 38.34 -20.72
N ALA A 70 7.51 39.11 -21.27
CA ALA A 70 7.63 40.56 -21.40
C ALA A 70 7.65 41.27 -20.04
N GLU A 71 6.86 40.79 -19.09
CA GLU A 71 6.77 41.34 -17.72
C GLU A 71 7.97 40.98 -16.83
N ARG A 72 8.74 39.95 -17.24
CA ARG A 72 10.01 39.56 -16.62
C ARG A 72 11.25 40.22 -17.24
N GLY A 73 11.11 40.87 -18.41
CA GLY A 73 12.18 41.68 -18.97
C GLY A 73 12.47 42.88 -18.06
N PRO A 74 13.70 43.43 -18.05
CA PRO A 74 13.95 44.69 -17.36
C PRO A 74 12.98 45.72 -17.95
N ALA A 75 12.05 46.21 -17.12
CA ALA A 75 11.09 47.19 -17.55
C ALA A 75 11.85 48.37 -18.17
N PRO A 76 11.63 48.72 -19.45
CA PRO A 76 12.05 50.03 -19.90
C PRO A 76 11.29 51.03 -19.04
N VAL A 77 12.04 51.85 -18.30
CA VAL A 77 11.53 53.03 -17.62
C VAL A 77 10.63 53.76 -18.62
N PRO A 78 9.35 54.05 -18.30
CA PRO A 78 8.51 54.84 -19.17
C PRO A 78 9.23 56.15 -19.48
N VAL A 79 9.70 56.31 -20.72
CA VAL A 79 10.07 57.61 -21.24
C VAL A 79 8.76 58.38 -21.30
N GLU A 80 8.63 59.33 -20.40
CA GLU A 80 7.54 60.29 -20.36
C GLU A 80 7.48 60.99 -21.72
N LEU A 81 6.45 60.67 -22.49
CA LEU A 81 6.14 61.35 -23.74
C LEU A 81 5.77 62.80 -23.39
N PRO A 82 6.31 63.81 -24.11
CA PRO A 82 5.97 65.20 -23.87
C PRO A 82 4.47 65.42 -24.07
N PRO A 83 3.86 66.37 -23.33
CA PRO A 83 2.42 66.58 -23.33
C PRO A 83 1.93 66.92 -24.73
N LYS A 84 0.86 66.24 -25.13
CA LYS A 84 0.09 66.52 -26.34
C LYS A 84 -0.50 67.91 -26.21
N VAL A 85 0.11 68.89 -26.87
CA VAL A 85 -0.42 70.24 -27.01
C VAL A 85 -1.68 70.16 -27.87
N GLU A 86 -2.83 70.39 -27.27
CA GLU A 86 -4.08 70.63 -28.00
C GLU A 86 -3.97 71.97 -28.75
N PRO A 87 -4.43 72.05 -30.02
CA PRO A 87 -4.38 73.29 -30.77
C PRO A 87 -5.34 74.33 -30.16
N VAL A 88 -4.76 75.50 -29.91
CA VAL A 88 -5.45 76.75 -29.58
C VAL A 88 -6.57 76.99 -30.59
N ARG A 89 -7.82 77.04 -30.11
CA ARG A 89 -8.96 77.51 -30.93
C ARG A 89 -8.71 78.97 -31.27
N GLN A 90 -8.60 79.26 -32.57
CA GLN A 90 -8.55 80.61 -33.10
C GLN A 90 -9.91 81.27 -32.86
N SER A 91 -9.86 82.39 -32.15
CA SER A 91 -10.95 83.31 -31.90
C SER A 91 -11.22 84.19 -33.13
N LEU A 92 -12.48 84.61 -33.25
CA LEU A 92 -13.00 85.77 -34.00
C LEU A 92 -13.59 85.49 -35.39
N GLU A 93 -14.79 84.89 -35.41
CA GLU A 93 -15.88 85.37 -36.28
C GLU A 93 -17.11 85.67 -35.39
N PRO A 94 -17.80 86.83 -35.53
CA PRO A 94 -19.01 87.12 -34.77
C PRO A 94 -20.18 86.29 -35.33
N GLY A 95 -20.45 85.13 -34.74
CA GLY A 95 -21.56 84.25 -35.13
C GLY A 95 -22.75 84.36 -34.18
N GLU A 96 -23.96 84.49 -34.75
CA GLU A 96 -25.35 84.25 -34.24
C GLU A 96 -25.77 84.77 -32.85
N TRP A 97 -24.85 85.26 -32.02
CA TRP A 97 -25.16 85.74 -30.69
C TRP A 97 -25.62 87.21 -30.69
N MET A 98 -25.46 87.93 -31.80
CA MET A 98 -26.00 89.29 -31.95
C MET A 98 -27.51 89.29 -32.26
N ASP A 99 -28.10 88.16 -32.65
CA ASP A 99 -29.54 88.03 -32.94
C ASP A 99 -30.43 88.00 -31.68
N HIS A 100 -29.84 87.87 -30.49
CA HIS A 100 -30.57 87.91 -29.23
C HIS A 100 -30.52 89.27 -28.51
N LEU A 101 -29.80 90.25 -29.05
CA LEU A 101 -29.70 91.59 -28.44
C LEU A 101 -30.81 92.56 -28.87
N PHE A 102 -31.57 92.26 -29.93
CA PHE A 102 -32.70 93.09 -30.39
C PHE A 102 -33.83 92.23 -30.99
N PRO A 103 -34.68 91.57 -30.17
CA PRO A 103 -35.88 90.93 -30.70
C PRO A 103 -36.87 91.98 -31.24
N PRO A 104 -37.47 91.79 -32.43
CA PRO A 104 -38.54 92.66 -32.91
C PRO A 104 -39.74 92.57 -31.95
N VAL A 105 -40.19 93.72 -31.46
CA VAL A 105 -41.34 93.85 -30.55
C VAL A 105 -42.62 93.52 -31.33
N ALA A 106 -43.04 92.26 -31.32
CA ALA A 106 -44.35 91.85 -31.80
C ALA A 106 -45.43 92.23 -30.77
N PRO A 107 -46.60 92.76 -31.18
CA PRO A 107 -47.67 93.07 -30.25
C PRO A 107 -48.18 91.78 -29.59
N ALA A 108 -48.17 91.77 -28.26
CA ALA A 108 -48.77 90.72 -27.44
C ALA A 108 -50.28 90.66 -27.72
N LYS A 109 -50.70 89.75 -28.60
CA LYS A 109 -52.08 89.34 -28.74
C LYS A 109 -52.38 88.34 -27.63
N SER A 110 -52.91 88.82 -26.52
CA SER A 110 -53.44 87.99 -25.44
C SER A 110 -54.68 87.25 -25.91
N SER A 111 -54.50 86.09 -26.53
CA SER A 111 -55.58 85.13 -26.74
C SER A 111 -55.80 84.37 -25.43
N SER A 112 -56.85 84.73 -24.71
CA SER A 112 -57.42 83.94 -23.63
C SER A 112 -57.87 82.58 -24.20
N LEU A 113 -57.05 81.56 -23.98
CA LEU A 113 -57.20 80.24 -24.60
C LEU A 113 -57.45 79.18 -23.52
N PRO A 114 -58.72 78.83 -23.25
CA PRO A 114 -59.08 77.82 -22.25
C PRO A 114 -58.65 76.38 -22.61
N TRP A 115 -58.05 76.13 -23.78
CA TRP A 115 -57.63 74.81 -24.24
C TRP A 115 -56.26 74.35 -23.73
N ALA A 116 -55.38 75.28 -23.32
CA ALA A 116 -54.06 74.92 -22.78
C ALA A 116 -54.15 74.16 -21.44
N LEU A 117 -55.14 74.49 -20.61
CA LEU A 117 -55.46 73.74 -19.38
C LEU A 117 -56.02 72.35 -19.70
N GLY A 118 -56.79 72.20 -20.77
CA GLY A 118 -57.31 70.91 -21.22
C GLY A 118 -56.20 69.94 -21.63
N ILE A 119 -55.22 70.39 -22.41
CA ILE A 119 -54.06 69.56 -22.82
C ILE A 119 -53.18 69.21 -21.63
N ALA A 120 -52.93 70.16 -20.71
CA ALA A 120 -52.16 69.90 -19.51
C ALA A 120 -52.82 68.83 -18.61
N ALA A 121 -54.14 68.87 -18.46
CA ALA A 121 -54.87 67.85 -17.70
C ALA A 121 -54.78 66.46 -18.35
N VAL A 122 -54.89 66.37 -19.68
CA VAL A 122 -54.74 65.10 -20.41
C VAL A 122 -53.32 64.54 -20.28
N LEU A 123 -52.29 65.39 -20.34
CA LEU A 123 -50.90 64.97 -20.14
C LEU A 123 -50.66 64.44 -18.73
N VAL A 124 -51.22 65.08 -17.69
CA VAL A 124 -51.11 64.59 -16.31
C VAL A 124 -51.78 63.22 -16.17
N VAL A 125 -52.98 63.03 -16.72
CA VAL A 125 -53.66 61.73 -16.69
C VAL A 125 -52.86 60.66 -17.45
N ALA A 126 -52.26 60.99 -18.60
CA ALA A 126 -51.42 60.07 -19.36
C ALA A 126 -50.15 59.68 -18.59
N VAL A 127 -49.48 60.65 -17.95
CA VAL A 127 -48.29 60.39 -17.11
C VAL A 127 -48.63 59.55 -15.89
N VAL A 128 -49.76 59.84 -15.21
CA VAL A 128 -50.24 59.03 -14.09
C VAL A 128 -50.59 57.62 -14.55
N GLY A 129 -51.25 57.46 -15.71
CA GLY A 129 -51.53 56.16 -16.31
C GLY A 129 -50.26 55.36 -16.62
N LEU A 130 -49.24 56.00 -17.19
CA LEU A 130 -47.93 55.39 -17.44
C LEU A 130 -47.20 55.02 -16.14
N LEU A 131 -47.26 55.86 -15.10
CA LEU A 131 -46.70 55.56 -13.79
C LEU A 131 -47.41 54.39 -13.12
N VAL A 132 -48.74 54.36 -13.15
CA VAL A 132 -49.54 53.25 -12.61
C VAL A 132 -49.26 51.96 -13.39
N TRP A 133 -49.17 52.02 -14.71
CA TRP A 133 -48.78 50.89 -15.56
C TRP A 133 -47.37 50.39 -15.24
N ASN A 134 -46.41 51.30 -15.11
CA ASN A 134 -45.02 50.99 -14.75
C ASN A 134 -44.94 50.33 -13.35
N ILE A 135 -45.64 50.88 -12.34
CA ILE A 135 -45.69 50.32 -10.99
C ILE A 135 -46.39 48.96 -10.98
N SER A 136 -47.48 48.80 -11.74
CA SER A 136 -48.23 47.54 -11.85
C SER A 136 -47.38 46.44 -12.49
N THR A 137 -46.69 46.76 -13.58
CA THR A 137 -45.81 45.82 -14.28
C THR A 137 -44.60 45.44 -13.43
N GLN A 138 -43.99 46.41 -12.73
CA GLN A 138 -42.91 46.15 -11.77
C GLN A 138 -43.38 45.20 -10.65
N ARG A 139 -44.55 45.45 -10.05
CA ARG A 139 -45.11 44.59 -9.00
C ARG A 139 -45.39 43.17 -9.48
N SER A 140 -45.86 42.99 -10.71
CA SER A 140 -46.07 41.65 -11.27
C SER A 140 -44.76 40.89 -11.49
N ILE A 141 -43.68 41.59 -11.83
CA ILE A 141 -42.35 40.98 -11.96
C ILE A 141 -41.84 40.61 -10.56
N ASP A 142 -41.96 41.52 -9.59
CA ASP A 142 -41.51 41.30 -8.22
C ASP A 142 -42.24 40.13 -7.55
N THR A 143 -43.55 39.98 -7.74
CA THR A 143 -44.31 38.84 -7.21
C THR A 143 -43.86 37.52 -7.83
N SER A 144 -43.54 37.50 -9.13
CA SER A 144 -43.00 36.30 -9.78
C SER A 144 -41.61 35.92 -9.24
N ASN A 145 -40.75 36.90 -8.99
CA ASN A 145 -39.43 36.71 -8.39
C ASN A 145 -39.53 36.17 -6.96
N ILE A 146 -40.44 36.72 -6.13
CA ILE A 146 -40.70 36.23 -4.77
C ILE A 146 -41.18 34.78 -4.80
N ASN A 147 -42.14 34.46 -5.66
CA ASN A 147 -42.64 33.09 -5.81
C ASN A 147 -41.53 32.12 -6.25
N GLN A 148 -40.63 32.54 -7.16
CA GLN A 148 -39.47 31.73 -7.57
C GLN A 148 -38.47 31.55 -6.43
N LEU A 149 -38.21 32.59 -5.64
CA LEU A 149 -37.33 32.51 -4.47
C LEU A 149 -37.91 31.57 -3.40
N GLU A 150 -39.21 31.65 -3.12
CA GLU A 150 -39.88 30.73 -2.21
C GLU A 150 -39.83 29.28 -2.72
N ALA A 151 -40.03 29.07 -4.02
CA ALA A 151 -39.89 27.75 -4.63
C ALA A 151 -38.44 27.22 -4.50
N SER A 152 -37.44 28.06 -4.77
CA SER A 152 -36.03 27.71 -4.62
C SER A 152 -35.64 27.44 -3.16
N LEU A 153 -36.17 28.21 -2.20
CA LEU A 153 -35.97 27.98 -0.77
C LEU A 153 -36.60 26.67 -0.32
N LYS A 154 -37.82 26.36 -0.79
CA LYS A 154 -38.48 25.07 -0.53
C LYS A 154 -37.66 23.92 -1.11
N ASP A 155 -37.21 24.03 -2.35
CA ASP A 155 -36.39 23.02 -3.01
C ASP A 155 -35.05 22.79 -2.29
N LYS A 156 -34.34 23.88 -1.95
CA LYS A 156 -33.12 23.80 -1.13
C LYS A 156 -33.36 23.21 0.25
N SER A 157 -34.47 23.56 0.90
CA SER A 157 -34.82 22.97 2.20
C SER A 157 -35.10 21.46 2.08
N ALA A 158 -35.76 21.03 1.01
CA ALA A 158 -35.98 19.61 0.72
C ALA A 158 -34.64 18.91 0.44
N ALA A 159 -33.76 19.51 -0.36
CA ALA A 159 -32.43 18.99 -0.63
C ALA A 159 -31.57 18.86 0.64
N LEU A 160 -31.61 19.85 1.54
CA LEU A 160 -30.93 19.78 2.84
C LEU A 160 -31.47 18.62 3.70
N THR A 161 -32.78 18.41 3.74
CA THR A 161 -33.34 17.27 4.48
C THR A 161 -32.98 15.93 3.85
N ALA A 162 -32.85 15.85 2.51
CA ALA A 162 -32.39 14.65 1.82
C ALA A 162 -30.91 14.37 2.14
N ALA A 163 -30.04 15.38 2.04
CA ALA A 163 -28.63 15.26 2.41
C ALA A 163 -28.46 14.89 3.90
N GLN A 164 -29.28 15.42 4.79
CA GLN A 164 -29.26 15.05 6.22
C GLN A 164 -29.69 13.59 6.45
N ARG A 165 -30.62 13.06 5.63
CA ARG A 165 -30.99 11.64 5.67
C ARG A 165 -29.84 10.75 5.19
N GLU A 166 -29.19 11.12 4.09
CA GLU A 166 -28.02 10.38 3.58
C GLU A 166 -26.88 10.37 4.59
N ALA A 167 -26.57 11.52 5.21
CA ALA A 167 -25.56 11.60 6.27
C ALA A 167 -25.91 10.72 7.47
N LYS A 168 -27.20 10.65 7.85
CA LYS A 168 -27.66 9.77 8.93
C LYS A 168 -27.54 8.28 8.56
N GLU A 169 -27.83 7.93 7.31
CA GLU A 169 -27.68 6.56 6.82
C GLU A 169 -26.19 6.16 6.81
N GLN A 170 -25.32 7.05 6.31
CA GLN A 170 -23.87 6.85 6.35
C GLN A 170 -23.35 6.69 7.77
N ALA A 171 -23.80 7.53 8.72
CA ALA A 171 -23.44 7.40 10.13
C ALA A 171 -23.84 6.02 10.70
N LYS A 172 -25.04 5.54 10.36
CA LYS A 172 -25.51 4.21 10.76
C LYS A 172 -24.63 3.09 10.17
N THR A 173 -24.25 3.19 8.90
CA THR A 173 -23.34 2.20 8.28
C THR A 173 -21.96 2.21 8.90
N LEU A 174 -21.44 3.38 9.31
CA LEU A 174 -20.16 3.49 10.01
C LEU A 174 -20.21 2.86 11.41
N ASP A 175 -21.32 3.04 12.13
CA ASP A 175 -21.53 2.39 13.42
C ASP A 175 -21.64 0.87 13.28
N GLU A 176 -22.37 0.37 12.27
CA GLU A 176 -22.47 -1.08 11.99
C GLU A 176 -21.12 -1.70 11.63
N LEU A 177 -20.30 -1.01 10.81
CA LEU A 177 -18.94 -1.45 10.49
C LEU A 177 -18.02 -1.41 11.70
N ARG A 178 -18.15 -0.40 12.58
CA ARG A 178 -17.39 -0.31 13.83
C ARG A 178 -17.72 -1.49 14.75
N ASP A 179 -19.00 -1.81 14.91
CA ASP A 179 -19.45 -2.92 15.74
C ASP A 179 -18.93 -4.26 15.21
N GLU A 180 -18.96 -4.47 13.89
CA GLU A 180 -18.38 -5.65 13.26
C GLU A 180 -16.85 -5.75 13.48
N LEU A 181 -16.11 -4.64 13.35
CA LEU A 181 -14.68 -4.61 13.64
C LEU A 181 -14.39 -4.93 15.11
N GLN A 182 -15.18 -4.41 16.05
CA GLN A 182 -15.04 -4.73 17.47
C GLN A 182 -15.31 -6.22 17.73
N ARG A 183 -16.34 -6.77 17.11
CA ARG A 183 -16.67 -8.20 17.20
C ARG A 183 -15.52 -9.07 16.65
N ARG A 184 -15.00 -8.75 15.47
CA ARG A 184 -13.87 -9.47 14.86
C ARG A 184 -12.61 -9.38 15.71
N THR A 185 -12.36 -8.22 16.31
CA THR A 185 -11.23 -8.05 17.23
C THR A 185 -11.39 -8.95 18.44
N HIS A 186 -12.60 -9.02 19.01
CA HIS A 186 -12.89 -9.92 20.13
C HIS A 186 -12.72 -11.41 19.74
N GLU A 187 -13.24 -11.81 18.58
CA GLU A 187 -13.05 -13.17 18.04
C GLU A 187 -11.56 -13.53 17.89
N ILE A 188 -10.74 -12.59 17.40
CA ILE A 188 -9.28 -12.79 17.28
C ILE A 188 -8.62 -12.91 18.65
N THR A 189 -9.03 -12.11 19.65
CA THR A 189 -8.46 -12.21 21.00
C THR A 189 -8.77 -13.57 21.64
N VAL A 190 -10.01 -14.04 21.52
CA VAL A 190 -10.41 -15.36 22.04
C VAL A 190 -9.68 -16.48 21.30
N ALA A 191 -9.56 -16.39 19.97
CA ALA A 191 -8.81 -17.38 19.19
C ALA A 191 -7.33 -17.43 19.57
N LYS A 192 -6.70 -16.28 19.86
CA LYS A 192 -5.32 -16.21 20.34
C LYS A 192 -5.15 -16.87 21.71
N GLU A 193 -6.07 -16.62 22.65
CA GLU A 193 -6.06 -17.28 23.96
C GLU A 193 -6.21 -18.80 23.83
N GLN A 194 -7.10 -19.27 22.93
CA GLN A 194 -7.25 -20.70 22.63
C GLN A 194 -5.99 -21.31 22.03
N LEU A 195 -5.30 -20.61 21.12
CA LEU A 195 -4.04 -21.06 20.56
C LEU A 195 -2.94 -21.14 21.63
N ALA A 196 -2.82 -20.15 22.50
CA ALA A 196 -1.86 -20.18 23.61
C ALA A 196 -2.10 -21.36 24.55
N LEU A 197 -3.36 -21.66 24.87
CA LEU A 197 -3.72 -22.84 25.65
C LEU A 197 -3.31 -24.14 24.93
N ARG A 198 -3.60 -24.25 23.62
CA ARG A 198 -3.19 -25.42 22.83
C ARG A 198 -1.70 -25.61 22.72
N GLU A 199 -0.93 -24.52 22.60
CA GLU A 199 0.53 -24.56 22.62
C GLU A 199 1.04 -25.11 23.96
N THR A 200 0.50 -24.63 25.09
CA THR A 200 0.87 -25.17 26.41
C THR A 200 0.51 -26.65 26.58
N GLU A 201 -0.66 -27.09 26.10
CA GLU A 201 -1.04 -28.53 26.09
C GLU A 201 -0.07 -29.37 25.25
N LEU A 202 0.36 -28.86 24.09
CA LEU A 202 1.32 -29.50 23.21
C LEU A 202 2.71 -29.60 23.84
N GLU A 203 3.18 -28.54 24.50
CA GLU A 203 4.44 -28.55 25.26
C GLU A 203 4.39 -29.58 26.39
N GLU A 204 3.30 -29.63 27.15
CA GLU A 204 3.12 -30.61 28.21
C GLU A 204 3.12 -32.03 27.65
N ALA A 205 2.36 -32.31 26.59
CA ALA A 205 2.34 -33.61 25.93
C ALA A 205 3.73 -34.02 25.41
N HIS A 206 4.50 -33.07 24.87
CA HIS A 206 5.88 -33.32 24.43
C HIS A 206 6.82 -33.64 25.59
N THR A 207 6.67 -32.93 26.72
CA THR A 207 7.46 -33.21 27.94
C THR A 207 7.12 -34.60 28.51
N GLN A 208 5.85 -35.01 28.50
CA GLN A 208 5.44 -36.35 28.92
C GLN A 208 6.00 -37.44 27.99
N LEU A 209 5.96 -37.22 26.67
CA LEU A 209 6.55 -38.15 25.70
C LEU A 209 8.08 -38.25 25.86
N THR A 210 8.77 -37.14 26.09
CA THR A 210 10.22 -37.13 26.34
C THR A 210 10.59 -37.75 27.67
N GLN A 211 9.80 -37.61 28.73
CA GLN A 211 10.01 -38.34 29.99
C GLN A 211 9.77 -39.85 29.81
N ARG A 212 8.69 -40.24 29.13
CA ARG A 212 8.38 -41.65 28.82
C ARG A 212 9.44 -42.30 27.92
N ASN A 213 9.97 -41.54 26.95
CA ASN A 213 11.09 -41.94 26.11
C ASN A 213 12.45 -41.78 26.81
N GLY A 214 12.57 -40.95 27.85
CA GLY A 214 13.77 -40.81 28.67
C GLY A 214 14.05 -42.05 29.52
N SER A 215 12.99 -42.80 29.88
CA SER A 215 13.11 -44.16 30.43
C SER A 215 13.52 -45.21 29.36
N ARG A 216 13.56 -44.82 28.08
CA ARG A 216 13.81 -45.68 26.94
C ARG A 216 14.70 -44.96 25.93
N THR A 217 15.93 -44.61 26.34
CA THR A 217 16.93 -43.89 25.53
C THR A 217 17.03 -44.46 24.12
N ILE A 218 16.35 -43.85 23.15
CA ILE A 218 16.60 -44.10 21.73
C ILE A 218 17.67 -43.09 21.36
N ALA A 219 18.93 -43.52 21.44
CA ALA A 219 20.05 -42.77 20.89
C ALA A 219 19.73 -42.47 19.41
N THR A 220 19.79 -41.20 19.02
CA THR A 220 19.62 -40.88 17.60
C THR A 220 20.78 -41.53 16.81
N PRO A 221 20.57 -41.94 15.55
CA PRO A 221 21.67 -42.48 14.74
C PRO A 221 22.90 -41.55 14.67
N GLN A 222 22.70 -40.24 14.82
CA GLN A 222 23.78 -39.25 14.88
C GLN A 222 24.60 -39.31 16.18
N ASP A 223 23.96 -39.55 17.33
CA ASP A 223 24.65 -39.71 18.61
C ASP A 223 25.48 -41.00 18.67
N GLU A 224 24.98 -42.07 18.04
CA GLU A 224 25.69 -43.36 17.96
C GLU A 224 26.92 -43.28 17.04
N PHE A 225 26.86 -42.55 15.92
CA PHE A 225 28.02 -42.29 15.07
C PHE A 225 29.11 -41.48 15.80
N ALA A 226 28.71 -40.43 16.53
CA ALA A 226 29.63 -39.64 17.35
C ALA A 226 30.28 -40.47 18.46
N THR A 227 29.55 -41.44 19.03
CA THR A 227 30.07 -42.36 20.05
C THR A 227 31.11 -43.31 19.47
N LEU A 228 30.92 -43.77 18.23
CA LEU A 228 31.89 -44.61 17.54
C LEU A 228 33.18 -43.84 17.24
N LEU A 229 33.13 -42.66 16.63
CA LEU A 229 34.34 -41.89 16.31
C LEU A 229 35.26 -41.60 17.52
N ARG A 230 34.73 -41.66 18.74
CA ARG A 230 35.49 -41.49 19.99
C ARG A 230 36.18 -42.77 20.49
N SER A 231 35.91 -43.92 19.86
CA SER A 231 36.47 -45.21 20.25
C SER A 231 37.86 -45.41 19.63
N PRO A 232 38.91 -45.70 20.42
CA PRO A 232 40.30 -45.76 19.94
C PRO A 232 40.61 -46.95 19.02
N ASN A 233 39.71 -47.94 18.92
CA ASN A 233 39.93 -49.20 18.18
C ASN A 233 39.10 -49.33 16.88
N ILE A 234 38.65 -48.21 16.32
CA ILE A 234 37.89 -48.25 15.06
C ILE A 234 38.84 -48.44 13.88
N LYS A 235 38.52 -49.43 13.04
CA LYS A 235 39.09 -49.58 11.71
C LYS A 235 38.13 -48.97 10.69
N ALA A 236 38.64 -48.05 9.88
CA ALA A 236 37.90 -47.48 8.76
C ALA A 236 38.28 -48.20 7.47
N VAL A 237 37.28 -48.70 6.73
CA VAL A 237 37.44 -49.36 5.44
C VAL A 237 36.70 -48.57 4.38
N SER A 238 37.39 -48.18 3.31
CA SER A 238 36.78 -47.49 2.18
C SER A 238 36.20 -48.50 1.19
N LEU A 239 34.96 -48.27 0.77
CA LEU A 239 34.24 -49.05 -0.24
C LEU A 239 34.10 -48.21 -1.51
N ALA A 240 34.52 -48.77 -2.64
CA ALA A 240 34.39 -48.13 -3.94
C ALA A 240 33.30 -48.81 -4.77
N GLY A 241 32.61 -48.01 -5.57
CA GLY A 241 31.65 -48.45 -6.57
C GLY A 241 32.26 -49.42 -7.58
N SER A 242 31.52 -50.46 -7.93
CA SER A 242 31.85 -51.36 -9.04
C SER A 242 31.44 -50.75 -10.38
N ASP A 243 31.63 -51.48 -11.50
CA ASP A 243 31.24 -51.01 -12.83
C ASP A 243 29.75 -50.68 -12.98
N VAL A 244 28.90 -51.33 -12.18
CA VAL A 244 27.45 -51.09 -12.17
C VAL A 244 27.05 -49.85 -11.37
N ALA A 245 27.95 -49.34 -10.52
CA ALA A 245 27.70 -48.21 -9.65
C ALA A 245 28.97 -47.35 -9.48
N LYS A 246 29.57 -46.89 -10.58
CA LYS A 246 30.88 -46.21 -10.59
C LYS A 246 30.97 -44.97 -9.70
N GLN A 247 29.84 -44.30 -9.45
CA GLN A 247 29.76 -43.09 -8.63
C GLN A 247 29.44 -43.40 -7.15
N ALA A 248 29.09 -44.64 -6.82
CA ALA A 248 28.80 -45.05 -5.46
C ALA A 248 30.09 -45.09 -4.65
N VAL A 249 30.02 -44.52 -3.44
CA VAL A 249 31.14 -44.54 -2.49
C VAL A 249 30.57 -44.91 -1.13
N GLY A 250 31.33 -45.69 -0.38
CA GLY A 250 30.99 -46.04 0.99
C GLY A 250 32.20 -46.00 1.92
N PHE A 251 31.89 -45.86 3.20
CA PHE A 251 32.82 -46.00 4.31
C PHE A 251 32.20 -46.94 5.33
N LEU A 252 32.97 -47.93 5.74
CA LEU A 252 32.62 -48.85 6.80
C LEU A 252 33.52 -48.58 8.01
N LEU A 253 32.93 -48.24 9.14
CA LEU A 253 33.61 -48.16 10.42
C LEU A 253 33.31 -49.42 11.22
N TYR A 254 34.32 -50.15 11.62
CA TYR A 254 34.17 -51.38 12.40
C TYR A 254 35.00 -51.29 13.68
N ASP A 255 34.36 -51.61 14.81
CA ASP A 255 35.02 -51.76 16.10
C ASP A 255 35.24 -53.26 16.40
N SER A 256 36.51 -53.67 16.51
CA SER A 256 36.89 -55.05 16.80
C SER A 256 36.56 -55.50 18.22
N ARG A 257 36.37 -54.57 19.15
CA ARG A 257 36.03 -54.87 20.56
C ARG A 257 34.53 -55.02 20.76
N THR A 258 33.74 -54.05 20.28
CA THR A 258 32.28 -54.09 20.44
C THR A 258 31.57 -54.87 19.34
N GLN A 259 32.31 -55.29 18.31
CA GLN A 259 31.78 -55.97 17.13
C GLN A 259 30.62 -55.20 16.50
N ASN A 260 30.74 -53.87 16.47
CA ASN A 260 29.75 -53.00 15.83
C ASN A 260 30.31 -52.52 14.50
N ALA A 261 29.47 -52.50 13.46
CA ALA A 261 29.81 -51.93 12.16
C ALA A 261 28.82 -50.83 11.77
N TRP A 262 29.36 -49.76 11.22
CA TRP A 262 28.63 -48.65 10.65
C TRP A 262 28.99 -48.50 9.19
N LEU A 263 28.00 -48.70 8.33
CA LEU A 263 28.12 -48.42 6.90
C LEU A 263 27.50 -47.05 6.63
N TYR A 264 28.28 -46.20 5.98
CA TYR A 264 27.83 -44.95 5.39
C TYR A 264 28.08 -45.01 3.90
N SER A 265 27.05 -44.88 3.08
CA SER A 265 27.22 -44.88 1.62
C SER A 265 26.37 -43.81 0.94
N VAL A 266 26.98 -43.19 -0.07
CA VAL A 266 26.39 -42.15 -0.92
C VAL A 266 26.37 -42.60 -2.37
N ASN A 267 25.45 -42.04 -3.15
CA ASN A 267 25.30 -42.29 -4.58
C ASN A 267 25.08 -43.76 -4.97
N LEU A 268 24.51 -44.57 -4.06
CA LEU A 268 23.95 -45.88 -4.45
C LEU A 268 22.62 -45.65 -5.17
N PRO A 269 22.36 -46.38 -6.27
CA PRO A 269 21.06 -46.37 -6.93
C PRO A 269 19.94 -46.85 -5.99
N GLU A 270 18.72 -46.33 -6.22
CA GLU A 270 17.52 -46.75 -5.50
C GLU A 270 17.29 -48.27 -5.65
N CYS A 271 16.84 -48.93 -4.58
CA CYS A 271 16.50 -50.35 -4.64
C CYS A 271 15.20 -50.57 -5.45
N PRO A 272 15.21 -51.32 -6.57
CA PRO A 272 13.99 -51.71 -7.27
C PRO A 272 13.01 -52.45 -6.34
N ALA A 273 11.71 -52.39 -6.66
CA ALA A 273 10.68 -53.07 -5.89
C ALA A 273 11.00 -54.57 -5.70
N GLY A 274 10.97 -55.03 -4.44
CA GLY A 274 11.29 -56.42 -4.10
C GLY A 274 12.77 -56.73 -3.91
N THR A 275 13.66 -55.73 -3.89
CA THR A 275 15.10 -55.89 -3.64
C THR A 275 15.57 -55.09 -2.41
N THR A 276 16.71 -55.48 -1.86
CA THR A 276 17.40 -54.80 -0.75
C THR A 276 18.90 -54.87 -0.96
N TYR A 277 19.66 -53.89 -0.49
CA TYR A 277 21.10 -54.05 -0.41
C TYR A 277 21.46 -54.90 0.80
N GLN A 278 22.50 -55.72 0.65
CA GLN A 278 23.06 -56.52 1.72
C GLN A 278 24.57 -56.30 1.81
N LEU A 279 25.05 -56.00 3.02
CA LEU A 279 26.47 -55.89 3.34
C LEU A 279 27.01 -57.27 3.72
N TRP A 280 28.18 -57.60 3.20
CA TRP A 280 28.89 -58.86 3.40
C TRP A 280 30.27 -58.61 4.00
N ALA A 281 30.65 -59.44 4.97
CA ALA A 281 32.04 -59.61 5.38
C ALA A 281 32.60 -60.85 4.69
N VAL A 282 33.77 -60.71 4.07
CA VAL A 282 34.45 -61.78 3.36
C VAL A 282 35.77 -62.07 4.07
N HIS A 283 35.88 -63.30 4.58
CA HIS A 283 37.14 -63.90 5.04
C HIS A 283 37.41 -65.15 4.18
N ASP A 284 36.88 -66.31 4.57
CA ASP A 284 36.89 -67.53 3.75
C ASP A 284 35.59 -67.72 2.97
N LYS A 285 34.46 -67.40 3.63
CA LYS A 285 33.12 -67.42 3.03
C LYS A 285 32.41 -66.10 3.32
N PRO A 286 31.60 -65.58 2.39
CA PRO A 286 30.84 -64.36 2.62
C PRO A 286 29.78 -64.59 3.70
N VAL A 287 29.80 -63.76 4.73
CA VAL A 287 28.81 -63.75 5.82
C VAL A 287 27.99 -62.47 5.73
N GLY A 288 26.67 -62.62 5.71
CA GLY A 288 25.74 -61.49 5.68
C GLY A 288 25.80 -60.72 7.00
N ILE A 289 26.18 -59.44 6.91
CA ILE A 289 26.29 -58.54 8.06
C ILE A 289 24.96 -57.82 8.31
N GLY A 290 24.25 -57.43 7.26
CA GLY A 290 22.97 -56.76 7.41
C GLY A 290 22.41 -56.27 6.08
N THR A 291 21.13 -55.96 6.08
CA THR A 291 20.41 -55.46 4.91
C THR A 291 19.95 -54.03 5.15
N PHE A 292 19.92 -53.24 4.09
CA PHE A 292 19.42 -51.87 4.10
C PHE A 292 18.77 -51.53 2.77
N ARG A 293 17.89 -50.53 2.79
CA ARG A 293 17.24 -50.00 1.60
C ARG A 293 17.78 -48.61 1.29
N MET A 294 17.80 -48.28 0.01
CA MET A 294 18.20 -46.97 -0.49
C MET A 294 17.08 -46.38 -1.32
N ASN A 295 16.65 -45.15 -1.00
CA ASN A 295 15.72 -44.38 -1.82
C ASN A 295 16.49 -43.35 -2.65
N ALA A 296 15.88 -42.84 -3.72
CA ALA A 296 16.52 -41.87 -4.61
C ALA A 296 16.99 -40.61 -3.85
N GLY A 297 18.28 -40.28 -3.98
CA GLY A 297 18.88 -39.09 -3.36
C GLY A 297 19.19 -39.21 -1.87
N GLU A 298 18.89 -40.34 -1.24
CA GLU A 298 19.21 -40.57 0.18
C GLU A 298 20.64 -41.09 0.39
N THR A 299 21.10 -40.99 1.64
CA THR A 299 22.36 -41.59 2.08
C THR A 299 22.06 -42.85 2.87
N ALA A 300 22.67 -43.97 2.46
CA ALA A 300 22.52 -45.22 3.16
C ALA A 300 23.30 -45.17 4.47
N ARG A 301 22.61 -45.46 5.57
CA ARG A 301 23.18 -45.55 6.92
C ARG A 301 22.70 -46.86 7.52
N LEU A 302 23.61 -47.80 7.72
CA LEU A 302 23.32 -49.07 8.36
C LEU A 302 24.22 -49.23 9.58
N LEU A 303 23.59 -49.34 10.74
CA LEU A 303 24.25 -49.79 11.96
C LEU A 303 23.94 -51.26 12.18
N VAL A 304 24.98 -52.08 12.24
CA VAL A 304 24.89 -53.46 12.66
C VAL A 304 25.53 -53.60 14.04
N LYS A 305 24.69 -53.95 15.02
CA LYS A 305 25.12 -54.25 16.39
C LYS A 305 25.36 -55.75 16.53
N LYS A 306 26.42 -56.13 17.25
CA LYS A 306 26.80 -57.55 17.50
C LYS A 306 26.98 -58.34 16.21
N LEU A 307 27.98 -57.95 15.43
CA LEU A 307 28.41 -58.72 14.26
C LEU A 307 28.71 -60.17 14.69
N PRO A 308 28.28 -61.17 13.90
CA PRO A 308 28.70 -62.55 14.14
C PRO A 308 30.23 -62.58 14.18
N THR A 309 30.81 -63.37 15.09
CA THR A 309 32.26 -63.45 15.29
C THR A 309 32.94 -63.99 14.03
N PHE A 310 33.31 -63.09 13.12
CA PHE A 310 34.22 -63.37 12.03
C PHE A 310 35.61 -62.96 12.49
N ASN A 311 36.54 -63.89 12.45
CA ASN A 311 37.94 -63.62 12.77
C ASN A 311 38.47 -62.70 11.65
N GLU A 312 38.63 -61.41 11.94
CA GLU A 312 39.22 -60.39 11.04
C GLU A 312 38.75 -60.47 9.56
N ALA A 313 37.57 -59.92 9.24
CA ALA A 313 37.14 -59.82 7.84
C ALA A 313 38.20 -59.04 7.03
N LYS A 314 38.67 -59.66 5.93
CA LYS A 314 39.70 -59.08 5.05
C LYS A 314 39.08 -58.11 4.06
N ASN A 315 37.88 -58.41 3.58
CA ASN A 315 37.18 -57.63 2.57
C ASN A 315 35.69 -57.46 2.92
N PHE A 316 35.08 -56.41 2.38
CA PHE A 316 33.66 -56.13 2.52
C PHE A 316 33.05 -55.85 1.15
N ALA A 317 31.80 -56.26 0.97
CA ALA A 317 31.07 -56.04 -0.29
C ALA A 317 29.60 -55.71 -0.02
N VAL A 318 28.98 -54.93 -0.90
CA VAL A 318 27.53 -54.69 -0.89
C VAL A 318 26.94 -55.19 -2.18
N SER A 319 25.94 -56.07 -2.09
CA SER A 319 25.21 -56.61 -3.23
C SER A 319 23.73 -56.25 -3.17
N LEU A 320 23.05 -56.29 -4.32
CA LEU A 320 21.59 -56.12 -4.41
C LEU A 320 20.89 -57.48 -4.40
N GLU A 321 20.25 -57.81 -3.29
CA GLU A 321 19.62 -59.12 -3.05
C GLU A 321 18.08 -59.02 -3.06
N PRO A 322 17.34 -60.15 -3.14
CA PRO A 322 15.89 -60.16 -2.97
C PRO A 322 15.46 -59.64 -1.59
N SER A 323 14.22 -59.18 -1.48
CA SER A 323 13.63 -58.70 -0.22
C SER A 323 13.76 -59.75 0.89
N GLY A 324 14.38 -59.37 2.01
CA GLY A 324 14.71 -60.27 3.12
C GLY A 324 16.19 -60.71 3.16
N GLY A 325 16.95 -60.45 2.10
CA GLY A 325 18.35 -60.83 1.99
C GLY A 325 18.55 -62.29 1.55
N SER A 326 19.81 -62.65 1.39
CA SER A 326 20.25 -63.97 0.93
C SER A 326 21.23 -64.61 1.93
N PRO A 327 21.31 -65.96 1.97
CA PRO A 327 22.30 -66.67 2.77
C PRO A 327 23.72 -66.63 2.16
N GLN A 328 23.82 -66.39 0.85
CA GLN A 328 25.06 -66.16 0.10
C GLN A 328 24.84 -65.03 -0.91
N PRO A 329 25.88 -64.30 -1.36
CA PRO A 329 25.72 -63.26 -2.36
C PRO A 329 25.19 -63.85 -3.67
N THR A 330 23.98 -63.48 -4.08
CA THR A 330 23.38 -63.91 -5.35
C THR A 330 23.24 -62.76 -6.35
N GLY A 331 23.21 -61.54 -5.83
CA GLY A 331 23.06 -60.32 -6.60
C GLY A 331 24.36 -59.79 -7.20
N GLN A 332 24.20 -58.75 -8.03
CA GLN A 332 25.34 -57.97 -8.52
C GLN A 332 25.96 -57.17 -7.36
N ILE A 333 27.29 -57.06 -7.35
CA ILE A 333 28.03 -56.31 -6.34
C ILE A 333 28.10 -54.84 -6.77
N TYR A 334 27.68 -53.93 -5.88
CA TYR A 334 27.65 -52.48 -6.09
C TYR A 334 28.82 -51.77 -5.42
N LEU A 335 29.26 -52.26 -4.26
CA LEU A 335 30.41 -51.72 -3.54
C LEU A 335 31.37 -52.83 -3.14
N LEU A 336 32.67 -52.56 -3.25
CA LEU A 336 33.75 -53.46 -2.85
C LEU A 336 34.78 -52.69 -2.02
N SER A 337 35.29 -53.31 -0.95
CA SER A 337 36.40 -52.76 -0.18
C SER A 337 37.67 -52.72 -1.02
N ARG A 338 38.36 -51.59 -0.95
CA ARG A 338 39.73 -51.51 -1.47
C ARG A 338 40.70 -52.04 -0.42
N SER A 339 41.54 -53.00 -0.82
CA SER A 339 42.70 -53.48 -0.06
C SER A 339 43.78 -52.40 0.01
#